data_AF-A0A8G2L7W4-F1
#
_entry.id   AF-A0A8G2L7W4-F1
#
_cell.length_a   1.000
_cell.length_b   1.000
_cell.length_c   1.000
_cell.angle_alpha   90.00
_cell.angle_beta   90.00
_cell.angle_gamma   90.00
#
_symmetry.space_group_name_H-M   'P 1'
#
loop_
_entity.id
_entity.type
_entity.pdbx_description
1 polymer ?
#
loop_
_entity_poly.entity_id
_entity_poly.type
_entity_poly.pdbx_seq_one_letter_code
_entity_poly.pdbx_strand_id
1 'polypeptide(L)'
;MIFMDKYEKVLWLISFLIVFQMMTGFYLSQVRIPLKYFLYIHIFTGILIFLISIVLIKISGNTRLKRLSYVNMFLILFTGVIGLGFILLKLRFYDIYMPYIHFLIAIGIISNYAVMLGISRTLN
;
A
#
# COMPACT_ATOMS: atom_id res chain seq x y z
N MET A 1 -26.72 -10.96 10.82
CA MET A 1 -25.30 -10.97 10.42
C MET A 1 -25.19 -10.11 9.17
N ILE A 2 -24.52 -8.95 9.22
CA ILE A 2 -24.34 -8.10 8.03
C ILE A 2 -23.38 -8.84 7.10
N PHE A 3 -23.88 -9.34 5.97
CA PHE A 3 -23.04 -10.03 5.00
C PHE A 3 -22.17 -8.99 4.28
N MET A 4 -20.86 -9.00 4.56
CA MET A 4 -19.90 -8.19 3.81
C MET A 4 -19.86 -8.65 2.36
N ASP A 5 -19.97 -7.70 1.43
CA ASP A 5 -19.84 -7.98 0.00
C ASP A 5 -18.40 -8.45 -0.34
N LYS A 6 -18.23 -8.96 -1.56
CA LYS A 6 -16.92 -9.43 -2.04
C LYS A 6 -15.89 -8.30 -2.14
N TYR A 7 -16.32 -7.07 -2.46
CA TYR A 7 -15.45 -5.93 -2.67
C TYR A 7 -14.85 -5.43 -1.34
N GLU A 8 -15.69 -5.23 -0.34
CA GLU A 8 -15.38 -4.86 1.03
C GLU A 8 -14.42 -5.87 1.67
N LYS A 9 -14.61 -7.18 1.46
CA LYS A 9 -13.65 -8.21 1.92
C LYS A 9 -12.25 -7.98 1.36
N VAL A 10 -12.15 -7.67 0.06
CA VAL A 10 -10.86 -7.37 -0.58
C VAL A 10 -10.28 -6.05 -0.05
N LEU A 11 -11.12 -5.04 0.19
CA LEU A 11 -10.70 -3.77 0.80
C LEU A 11 -10.14 -3.94 2.22
N TRP A 12 -10.75 -4.80 3.05
CA TRP A 12 -10.22 -5.11 4.38
C TRP A 12 -8.90 -5.86 4.29
N LEU A 13 -8.81 -6.86 3.41
CA LEU A 13 -7.57 -7.61 3.20
C LEU A 13 -6.42 -6.69 2.79
N ILE A 14 -6.62 -5.83 1.78
CA ILE A 14 -5.56 -4.92 1.33
C ILE A 14 -5.21 -3.89 2.41
N SER A 15 -6.18 -3.39 3.17
CA SER A 15 -5.93 -2.45 4.28
C SER A 15 -5.05 -3.09 5.36
N PHE A 16 -5.33 -4.35 5.73
CA PHE A 16 -4.48 -5.12 6.64
C PHE A 16 -3.06 -5.28 6.09
N LEU A 17 -2.93 -5.68 4.82
CA LEU A 17 -1.63 -5.84 4.18
C LEU A 17 -0.83 -4.53 4.14
N ILE A 18 -1.48 -3.38 3.92
CA ILE A 18 -0.81 -2.08 3.94
C ILE A 18 -0.31 -1.72 5.34
N VAL A 19 -1.10 -1.96 6.39
CA VAL A 19 -0.64 -1.75 7.76
C VAL A 19 0.58 -2.64 8.06
N PHE A 20 0.52 -3.91 7.70
CA PHE A 20 1.65 -4.83 7.82
C PHE A 20 2.88 -4.36 7.02
N GLN A 21 2.66 -3.83 5.82
CA GLN A 21 3.71 -3.26 4.96
C GLN A 21 4.35 -2.02 5.60
N MET A 22 3.56 -1.15 6.21
CA MET A 22 4.04 0.02 6.94
C MET A 22 4.86 -0.39 8.18
N MET A 23 4.40 -1.39 8.93
CA MET A 23 5.13 -1.91 10.10
C MET A 23 6.47 -2.51 9.71
N THR A 24 6.50 -3.36 8.67
CA THR A 24 7.75 -3.96 8.18
C THR A 24 8.70 -2.90 7.61
N GLY A 25 8.18 -1.93 6.84
CA GLY A 25 8.98 -0.82 6.33
C GLY A 25 9.56 0.05 7.44
N PHE A 26 8.77 0.35 8.48
CA PHE A 26 9.23 1.08 9.67
C PHE A 26 10.35 0.31 10.37
N TYR A 27 10.17 -0.98 10.66
CA TYR A 27 11.21 -1.82 11.24
C TYR A 27 12.52 -1.76 10.43
N LEU A 28 12.44 -1.92 9.10
CA LEU A 28 13.61 -1.88 8.22
C LEU A 28 14.35 -0.52 8.28
N SER A 29 13.65 0.58 8.56
CA SER A 29 14.24 1.92 8.69
C SER A 29 14.93 2.17 10.04
N GLN A 30 14.52 1.47 11.11
CA GLN A 30 15.03 1.72 12.46
C GLN A 30 16.24 0.84 12.80
N VAL A 31 16.39 -0.31 12.13
CA VAL A 31 17.43 -1.29 12.46
C VAL A 31 18.64 -1.11 11.56
N ARG A 32 19.83 -0.89 12.16
CA ARG A 32 21.10 -0.70 11.43
C ARG A 32 21.48 -1.89 10.53
N ILE A 33 21.16 -3.11 10.97
CA ILE A 33 21.39 -4.36 10.22
C ILE A 33 20.07 -5.15 10.21
N PRO A 34 19.16 -4.84 9.28
CA PRO A 34 17.86 -5.52 9.24
C PRO A 34 18.02 -6.97 8.81
N LEU A 35 17.15 -7.83 9.33
CA LEU A 35 17.05 -9.21 8.90
C LEU A 35 16.70 -9.28 7.41
N LYS A 36 17.54 -9.91 6.59
CA LYS A 36 17.36 -10.00 5.12
C LYS A 36 15.99 -10.55 4.72
N TYR A 37 15.46 -11.51 5.49
CA TYR A 37 14.13 -12.09 5.22
C TYR A 37 12.99 -11.06 5.37
N PHE A 38 13.10 -10.10 6.28
CA PHE A 38 12.10 -9.04 6.44
C PHE A 38 12.10 -8.07 5.25
N LEU A 39 13.26 -7.82 4.64
CA LEU A 39 13.33 -7.04 3.40
C LEU A 39 12.61 -7.75 2.26
N TYR A 40 12.83 -9.06 2.10
CA TYR A 40 12.13 -9.85 1.07
C TYR A 40 10.63 -9.93 1.31
N ILE A 41 10.20 -10.13 2.57
CA ILE A 41 8.78 -10.08 2.94
C ILE A 41 8.21 -8.71 2.60
N HIS A 42 8.88 -7.61 2.95
CA HIS A 42 8.42 -6.26 2.61
C HIS A 42 8.27 -6.06 1.10
N ILE A 43 9.26 -6.45 0.29
CA ILE A 43 9.18 -6.32 -1.18
C ILE A 43 8.02 -7.18 -1.72
N PHE A 44 7.94 -8.44 -1.30
CA PHE A 44 6.91 -9.37 -1.76
C PHE A 44 5.50 -8.87 -1.42
N THR A 45 5.29 -8.40 -0.18
CA THR A 45 3.98 -7.91 0.25
C THR A 45 3.61 -6.62 -0.50
N GLY A 46 4.59 -5.76 -0.82
CA GLY A 46 4.38 -4.59 -1.68
C GLY A 46 3.91 -4.96 -3.09
N ILE A 47 4.53 -5.97 -3.71
CA ILE A 47 4.10 -6.49 -5.02
C ILE A 47 2.69 -7.08 -4.93
N LEU A 48 2.39 -7.84 -3.88
CA LEU A 48 1.06 -8.41 -3.66
C LEU A 48 -0.02 -7.33 -3.55
N ILE A 49 0.23 -6.27 -2.77
CA ILE A 49 -0.68 -5.12 -2.62
C ILE A 49 -0.92 -4.44 -3.98
N PHE A 50 0.14 -4.28 -4.78
CA PHE A 50 0.01 -3.73 -6.13
C PHE A 50 -0.91 -4.58 -7.02
N LEU A 51 -0.73 -5.91 -7.04
CA LEU A 51 -1.59 -6.82 -7.81
C LEU A 51 -3.05 -6.78 -7.35
N ILE A 52 -3.30 -6.74 -6.03
CA ILE A 52 -4.66 -6.63 -5.48
C ILE A 52 -5.30 -5.29 -5.87
N SER A 53 -4.53 -4.19 -5.91
CA SER A 53 -5.03 -2.89 -6.37
C SER A 53 -5.56 -2.94 -7.82
N ILE A 54 -4.91 -3.71 -8.70
CA ILE A 54 -5.36 -3.94 -10.07
C ILE A 54 -6.66 -4.77 -10.10
N VAL A 55 -6.76 -5.79 -9.25
CA VAL A 55 -7.99 -6.59 -9.12
C VAL A 55 -9.17 -5.70 -8.69
N LEU A 56 -8.97 -4.81 -7.71
CA LEU A 56 -10.01 -3.88 -7.24
C LEU A 56 -10.58 -2.98 -8.34
N ILE A 57 -9.76 -2.56 -9.32
CA ILE A 57 -10.23 -1.80 -10.49
C ILE A 57 -11.24 -2.62 -11.31
N LYS A 58 -11.01 -3.93 -11.47
CA LYS A 58 -11.86 -4.82 -12.27
C LYS A 58 -13.16 -5.18 -11.55
N ILE A 59 -13.09 -5.41 -10.24
CA ILE A 59 -14.26 -5.85 -9.45
C ILE A 59 -15.11 -4.68 -8.93
N SER A 60 -14.66 -3.43 -9.08
CA SER A 60 -15.44 -2.27 -8.68
C SER A 60 -16.60 -2.01 -9.65
N GLY A 61 -17.83 -2.17 -9.17
CA GLY A 61 -19.05 -1.82 -9.92
C GLY A 61 -19.36 -0.32 -9.95
N ASN A 62 -18.63 0.51 -9.20
CA ASN A 62 -18.90 1.95 -9.05
C ASN A 62 -17.75 2.80 -9.61
N THR A 63 -18.08 3.79 -10.43
CA THR A 63 -17.08 4.65 -11.11
C THR A 63 -16.19 5.42 -10.14
N ARG A 64 -16.72 5.86 -8.99
CA ARG A 64 -15.95 6.56 -7.95
C ARG A 64 -14.94 5.62 -7.29
N LEU A 65 -15.38 4.43 -6.86
CA LEU A 65 -14.51 3.41 -6.27
C LEU A 65 -13.43 2.94 -7.27
N LYS A 66 -13.77 2.84 -8.55
CA LYS A 66 -12.81 2.51 -9.62
C LYS A 66 -11.74 3.59 -9.78
N ARG A 67 -12.12 4.87 -9.80
CA ARG A 67 -11.16 6.00 -9.83
C ARG A 67 -10.23 5.99 -8.62
N LEU A 68 -10.74 5.78 -7.41
CA LEU A 68 -9.92 5.68 -6.21
C LEU A 68 -8.95 4.48 -6.25
N SER A 69 -9.40 3.36 -6.84
CA SER A 69 -8.53 2.19 -7.05
C SER A 69 -7.38 2.50 -8.01
N TYR A 70 -7.61 3.26 -9.09
CA TYR A 70 -6.54 3.74 -9.98
C TYR A 70 -5.55 4.65 -9.24
N VAL A 71 -6.05 5.61 -8.44
CA VAL A 71 -5.19 6.48 -7.63
C VAL A 71 -4.30 5.66 -6.71
N ASN A 72 -4.86 4.68 -6.00
CA ASN A 72 -4.07 3.79 -5.15
C ASN A 72 -3.04 2.98 -5.94
N MET A 73 -3.40 2.42 -7.10
CA MET A 73 -2.47 1.68 -7.96
C MET A 73 -1.25 2.55 -8.32
N PHE A 74 -1.45 3.81 -8.72
CA PHE A 74 -0.35 4.71 -9.04
C PHE A 74 0.49 5.10 -7.82
N LEU A 75 -0.15 5.39 -6.68
CA LEU A 75 0.56 5.69 -5.44
C LEU A 75 1.42 4.50 -4.98
N ILE A 76 0.88 3.28 -5.03
CA ILE A 76 1.62 2.05 -4.70
C ILE A 76 2.81 1.86 -5.64
N LEU A 77 2.62 2.07 -6.95
CA LEU A 77 3.70 2.00 -7.93
C LEU A 77 4.81 3.01 -7.60
N PHE A 78 4.44 4.26 -7.30
CA PHE A 78 5.40 5.32 -6.97
C PHE A 78 6.16 5.03 -5.68
N THR A 79 5.47 4.56 -4.64
CA THR A 79 6.06 4.04 -3.40
C THR A 79 7.06 2.92 -3.69
N GLY A 80 6.72 1.98 -4.57
CA GLY A 80 7.64 0.90 -4.99
C GLY A 80 8.90 1.41 -5.68
N VAL A 81 8.79 2.44 -6.54
CA VAL A 81 9.95 3.08 -7.19
C VAL A 81 10.84 3.76 -6.16
N ILE A 82 10.26 4.44 -5.16
CA ILE A 82 11.03 5.03 -4.06
C ILE A 82 11.72 3.91 -3.24
N GLY A 83 10.99 2.85 -2.93
CA GLY A 83 11.52 1.66 -2.24
C GLY A 83 12.75 1.07 -2.93
N LEU A 84 12.70 0.94 -4.26
CA LEU A 84 13.81 0.46 -5.09
C LEU A 84 15.01 1.41 -5.04
N GLY A 85 14.78 2.73 -4.99
CA GLY A 85 15.83 3.72 -4.88
C GLY A 85 16.70 3.57 -3.62
N PHE A 86 16.12 3.15 -2.47
CA PHE A 86 16.90 2.86 -1.25
C PHE A 86 17.90 1.72 -1.44
N ILE A 87 17.61 0.80 -2.36
CA ILE A 87 18.48 -0.35 -2.65
C ILE A 87 19.57 0.05 -3.66
N LEU A 88 19.21 0.84 -4.68
CA LEU A 88 20.06 1.11 -5.83
C LEU A 88 20.93 2.36 -5.70
N LEU A 89 20.38 3.48 -5.23
CA LEU A 89 21.04 4.78 -5.35
C LEU A 89 22.10 5.02 -4.27
N LYS A 90 21.89 4.55 -3.04
CA LYS A 90 22.83 4.68 -1.90
C LYS A 90 23.41 6.11 -1.75
N LEU A 91 22.59 7.12 -2.00
CA LEU A 91 22.96 8.53 -1.91
C LEU A 91 22.55 9.07 -0.54
N ARG A 92 23.45 9.77 0.16
CA ARG A 92 23.19 10.33 1.49
C ARG A 92 21.94 11.22 1.55
N PHE A 93 21.73 12.06 0.52
CA PHE A 93 20.51 12.87 0.39
C PHE A 93 19.26 11.99 0.29
N TYR A 94 19.32 10.96 -0.55
CA TYR A 94 18.20 10.05 -0.78
C TYR A 94 17.84 9.31 0.52
N ASP A 95 18.83 8.74 1.20
CA ASP A 95 18.65 7.93 2.41
C ASP A 95 18.11 8.75 3.59
N ILE A 96 18.39 10.04 3.65
CA ILE A 96 17.90 10.93 4.71
C ILE A 96 16.47 11.42 4.42
N TYR A 97 16.17 11.87 3.20
CA TYR A 97 14.92 12.59 2.93
C TYR A 97 13.81 11.73 2.32
N MET A 98 14.16 10.73 1.51
CA MET A 98 13.14 9.90 0.86
C MET A 98 12.33 9.01 1.79
N PRO A 99 12.82 8.56 2.98
CA PRO A 99 11.98 7.79 3.90
C PRO A 99 10.72 8.55 4.33
N TYR A 100 10.81 9.87 4.51
CA TYR A 100 9.65 10.71 4.87
C TYR A 100 8.61 10.77 3.74
N ILE A 101 9.07 10.94 2.50
CA ILE A 101 8.18 10.95 1.33
C ILE A 101 7.54 9.58 1.14
N HIS A 102 8.34 8.50 1.25
CA HIS A 102 7.87 7.12 1.15
C HIS A 102 6.76 6.83 2.18
N PHE A 103 6.97 7.27 3.44
CA PHE A 103 5.99 7.10 4.51
C PHE A 103 4.74 7.96 4.31
N LEU A 104 4.88 9.20 3.86
CA LEU A 104 3.75 10.09 3.57
C LEU A 104 2.83 9.50 2.50
N ILE A 105 3.40 8.91 1.44
CA ILE A 105 2.61 8.26 0.39
C ILE A 105 1.92 7.01 0.94
N ALA A 106 2.59 6.23 1.80
CA ALA A 106 1.98 5.08 2.45
C ALA A 106 0.75 5.47 3.31
N ILE A 107 0.82 6.59 4.04
CA ILE A 107 -0.33 7.16 4.74
C ILE A 107 -1.46 7.51 3.75
N GLY A 108 -1.12 8.19 2.65
CA GLY A 108 -2.10 8.52 1.60
C GLY A 108 -2.81 7.29 1.05
N ILE A 109 -2.09 6.20 0.82
CA ILE A 109 -2.65 4.93 0.32
C ILE A 109 -3.66 4.35 1.33
N ILE A 110 -3.29 4.21 2.62
CA ILE A 110 -4.20 3.62 3.61
C ILE A 110 -5.42 4.52 3.86
N SER A 111 -5.24 5.85 3.90
CA SER A 111 -6.35 6.79 4.04
C SER A 111 -7.34 6.67 2.88
N ASN A 112 -6.84 6.52 1.65
CA ASN A 112 -7.71 6.34 0.49
C ASN A 112 -8.47 4.99 0.54
N TYR A 113 -7.83 3.91 1.00
CA TYR A 113 -8.55 2.64 1.24
C TYR A 113 -9.62 2.74 2.34
N ALA A 114 -9.37 3.51 3.40
CA ALA A 114 -10.38 3.78 4.43
C ALA A 114 -11.59 4.54 3.85
N VAL A 115 -11.36 5.53 2.97
CA VAL A 115 -12.42 6.24 2.25
C VAL A 115 -13.20 5.28 1.35
N MET A 116 -12.51 4.39 0.64
CA MET A 116 -13.15 3.38 -0.21
C MET A 116 -14.02 2.41 0.59
N LEU A 117 -13.58 1.98 1.78
CA LEU A 117 -14.40 1.17 2.70
C LEU A 117 -15.68 1.92 3.12
N GLY A 118 -15.56 3.20 3.46
CA GLY A 118 -16.71 4.04 3.79
C GLY A 118 -17.71 4.14 2.64
N ILE A 119 -17.23 4.42 1.42
CA ILE A 119 -18.08 4.49 0.23
C ILE A 119 -18.73 3.13 -0.07
N SER A 120 -17.97 2.03 -0.01
CA SER A 120 -18.48 0.68 -0.28
C SER A 120 -19.66 0.34 0.63
N ARG A 121 -19.57 0.71 1.91
CA ARG A 121 -20.64 0.48 2.91
C ARG A 121 -21.88 1.34 2.70
N THR A 122 -21.74 2.50 2.08
CA THR A 122 -22.89 3.36 1.76
C THR A 122 -23.63 2.95 0.50
N LEU A 123 -23.02 2.09 -0.33
CA LEU A 123 -23.59 1.63 -1.60
C LEU A 123 -24.31 0.27 -1.49
N ASN A 124 -24.07 -0.47 -0.41
CA ASN A 124 -24.71 -1.75 -0.08
C ASN A 124 -25.82 -1.54 0.95
#